data_AF-A0A8T3ZNC5-F1
#
_entry.id   AF-A0A8T3ZNC5-F1
#
_cell.length_a   1.000
_cell.length_b   1.000
_cell.length_c   1.000
_cell.angle_alpha   90.00
_cell.angle_beta   90.00
_cell.angle_gamma   90.00
#
_symmetry.space_group_name_H-M   'P 1'
#
loop_
_entity.id
_entity.type
_entity.pdbx_description
1 polymer ?
#
loop_
_entity_poly.entity_id
_entity_poly.type
_entity_poly.pdbx_seq_one_letter_code
_entity_poly.pdbx_strand_id
1 'polypeptide(L)' 'MEESHAAKNIEFYANCNEYFTALRKQGKNDDGFEDEFFYTMPVISGNN' A
#
# COMPACT_ATOMS: atom_id res chain seq x y z
N MET A 1 -15.89 -17.35 11.99
CA MET A 1 -14.65 -16.64 12.36
C MET A 1 -14.49 -15.54 11.35
N GLU A 2 -14.81 -14.31 11.73
CA GLU A 2 -14.62 -13.13 10.88
C GLU A 2 -13.15 -12.74 11.05
N GLU A 3 -12.31 -13.08 10.07
CA GLU A 3 -10.91 -12.64 10.08
C GLU A 3 -10.86 -11.12 10.09
N SER A 4 -10.15 -10.56 11.06
CA SER A 4 -9.94 -9.12 11.23
C SER A 4 -9.32 -8.53 9.95
N HIS A 5 -10.16 -7.87 9.14
CA HIS A 5 -9.77 -7.27 7.87
C HIS A 5 -8.69 -6.18 8.05
N ALA A 6 -8.63 -5.54 9.22
CA ALA A 6 -7.65 -4.50 9.52
C ALA A 6 -6.19 -5.00 9.46
N ALA A 7 -5.92 -6.20 9.99
CA ALA A 7 -4.56 -6.77 9.98
C ALA A 7 -4.10 -7.15 8.56
N LYS A 8 -5.00 -7.76 7.77
CA LYS A 8 -4.74 -8.10 6.36
C LYS A 8 -4.51 -6.87 5.49
N ASN A 9 -5.24 -5.79 5.77
CA ASN A 9 -5.07 -4.53 5.06
C ASN A 9 -3.68 -3.92 5.36
N ILE A 10 -3.18 -3.97 6.60
CA ILE A 10 -1.84 -3.46 6.95
C ILE A 10 -0.75 -4.22 6.18
N GLU A 11 -0.79 -5.55 6.17
CA GLU A 11 0.19 -6.37 5.43
C GLU A 11 0.12 -6.10 3.92
N PHE A 12 -1.07 -5.95 3.36
CA PHE A 12 -1.24 -5.60 1.94
C PHE A 12 -0.56 -4.27 1.61
N TYR A 13 -0.81 -3.20 2.39
CA TYR A 13 -0.18 -1.89 2.16
C TYR A 13 1.35 -1.94 2.36
N ALA A 14 1.84 -2.72 3.33
CA ALA A 14 3.27 -2.92 3.52
C ALA A 14 3.92 -3.59 2.31
N ASN A 15 3.31 -4.66 1.79
CA ASN A 15 3.80 -5.39 0.62
C ASN A 15 3.82 -4.51 -0.64
N CYS A 16 2.80 -3.68 -0.85
CA CYS A 16 2.78 -2.71 -1.96
C CYS A 16 3.93 -1.69 -1.84
N ASN A 17 4.23 -1.20 -0.64
CA ASN A 17 5.38 -0.32 -0.42
C ASN A 17 6.72 -0.99 -0.74
N GLU A 18 6.89 -2.27 -0.39
CA GLU A 18 8.08 -3.04 -0.75
C GLU A 18 8.21 -3.21 -2.27
N TYR A 19 7.11 -3.47 -2.97
CA TYR A 19 7.05 -3.54 -4.42
C TYR A 19 7.52 -2.24 -5.08
N PHE A 20 6.97 -1.08 -4.69
CA PHE A 20 7.40 0.21 -5.23
C PHE A 20 8.88 0.50 -4.94
N THR A 21 9.34 0.14 -3.74
CA THR A 21 10.76 0.27 -3.39
C THR A 21 11.65 -0.59 -4.28
N ALA A 22 11.24 -1.82 -4.58
CA ALA A 22 11.96 -2.73 -5.47
C ALA A 22 11.99 -2.23 -6.93
N LEU A 23 10.91 -1.61 -7.41
CA LEU A 23 10.87 -0.97 -8.73
C LEU A 23 11.87 0.20 -8.81
N ARG A 24 11.84 1.10 -7.83
CA ARG A 24 12.74 2.28 -7.79
C ARG A 24 14.21 1.87 -7.76
N LYS A 25 14.56 0.81 -7.02
CA LYS A 25 15.92 0.22 -7.02
C LYS A 25 16.36 -0.28 -8.41
N GLN A 26 15.42 -0.65 -9.26
CA GLN A 26 15.68 -1.06 -10.64
C GLN A 26 15.62 0.11 -11.64
N GLY A 27 15.42 1.35 -11.17
CA GLY A 27 15.19 2.51 -12.03
C GLY A 27 13.86 2.46 -12.80
N LYS A 28 12.90 1.67 -12.30
CA LYS A 28 11.55 1.54 -12.86
C LYS A 28 10.55 2.21 -11.92
N ASN A 29 9.45 2.67 -12.49
CA ASN A 29 8.27 3.11 -11.75
C ASN A 29 7.04 2.44 -12.35
N ASP A 30 5.98 2.34 -11.54
CA ASP A 30 4.65 1.92 -11.97
C ASP A 30 3.66 2.99 -11.49
N ASP A 31 3.69 4.13 -12.17
CA ASP A 31 2.97 5.34 -11.75
C ASP A 31 1.45 5.13 -11.75
N GLY A 32 0.93 4.29 -12.66
CA GLY A 32 -0.50 3.98 -12.73
C GLY A 32 -0.98 3.17 -11.53
N PHE A 33 -0.21 2.16 -11.10
CA PHE A 33 -0.53 1.42 -9.89
C PHE A 33 -0.29 2.26 -8.63
N GLU A 34 0.75 3.11 -8.61
CA GLU A 34 1.04 4.00 -7.49
C GLU A 34 -0.11 5.00 -7.24
N ASP A 35 -0.66 5.60 -8.30
CA ASP A 35 -1.82 6.49 -8.20
C ASP A 35 -3.08 5.79 -7.66
N GLU A 36 -3.42 4.59 -8.17
CA GLU A 36 -4.57 3.81 -7.69
C GLU A 36 -4.37 3.33 -6.23
N PHE A 37 -3.14 2.95 -5.88
CA PHE A 37 -2.77 2.57 -4.52
C PHE A 37 -3.00 3.71 -3.53
N PHE A 38 -2.54 4.93 -3.85
CA PHE A 38 -2.76 6.09 -2.98
C PHE A 38 -4.21 6.56 -2.96
N TYR A 39 -4.96 6.38 -4.06
CA TYR A 39 -6.40 6.68 -4.10
C TYR A 39 -7.24 5.75 -3.21
N THR A 40 -6.85 4.48 -3.13
CA THR A 40 -7.57 3.45 -2.35
C THR A 40 -7.06 3.27 -0.93
N MET A 41 -5.90 3.83 -0.59
CA MET A 41 -5.43 3.82 0.79
C MET A 41 -6.46 4.52 1.68
N PRO A 42 -6.96 3.86 2.75
CA PRO A 42 -7.78 4.53 3.73
C PRO A 42 -6.98 5.72 4.23
N VAL A 43 -7.60 6.89 4.26
CA VAL A 43 -6.98 8.07 4.85
C VAL A 43 -6.66 7.70 6.29
N ILE A 44 -5.40 7.37 6.58
CA ILE A 44 -4.89 7.28 7.94
C ILE A 44 -4.69 8.73 8.40
N SER A 45 -5.78 9.50 8.41
CA SER A 45 -5.84 10.75 9.15
C SER A 45 -5.79 10.32 10.60
N GLY A 46 -4.63 10.50 11.22
CA GLY A 46 -4.43 10.19 12.62
C GLY A 46 -5.54 10.82 13.46
N ASN A 47 -6.43 9.97 14.00
CA ASN A 47 -7.17 10.35 15.18
C ASN A 47 -6.14 10.35 16.32
N ASN A 48 -5.65 11.54 16.64
CA ASN A 48 -4.96 11.84 17.90
C ASN A 48 -5.84 11.48 19.10
#